data_AF-A0A817YF61-F1
#
_entry.id   AF-A0A817YF61-F1
#
_cell.length_a   1.000
_cell.length_b   1.000
_cell.length_c   1.000
_cell.angle_alpha   90.00
_cell.angle_beta   90.00
_cell.angle_gamma   90.00
#
_symmetry.space_group_name_H-M   'P 1'
#
loop_
_entity.id
_entity.type
_entity.pdbx_description
1 polymer ?
#
loop_
_entity_poly.entity_id
_entity_poly.type
_entity_poly.pdbx_seq_one_letter_code
_entity_poly.pdbx_strand_id
1 'polypeptide(L)'
;MKLSRHKYIRRILNYYRTNFNIEFPFIILIDGTFAFEALKWKIQIDEQLKAYLETQQIICSTSLCAIKETELLVDWIITNMLAVHQGSLGHIRYVLKSDLKWIPFYGFYFQQHGCIYVRRNDKGDIDRVEKGMRQIEYNGLPVWLVIFPEGTRFNPINNQDAIQRSRLFAQEKGLVPFDYVLYPRTGATVAAIKALKHKLDAVYDITIMYNQTYDHQQQIRLNAPSMAEYLQSETNELHIDIRRIEINEIPSETNEQISNWLYQRFQLKDKLLKNFYNYYKTKNDESIIFTCDRKDKPIELELPLRETIYSCFFLTLTTLPFILSERGRSFYLKICLIGTPLTLIWMHLFPYSRFNSKIDNQLE
;
A
#
# COMPACT_ATOMS: atom_id res chain seq x y z
N MET A 1 38.99 -32.79 13.51
CA MET A 1 37.69 -33.22 14.10
C MET A 1 36.65 -32.15 13.80
N LYS A 2 35.63 -32.42 12.97
CA LYS A 2 34.57 -31.43 12.68
C LYS A 2 33.80 -31.15 13.97
N LEU A 3 33.84 -29.90 14.43
CA LEU A 3 33.03 -29.47 15.57
C LEU A 3 31.54 -29.61 15.22
N SER A 4 30.72 -30.09 16.16
CA SER A 4 29.27 -30.05 15.98
C SER A 4 28.80 -28.59 15.88
N ARG A 5 27.75 -28.34 15.09
CA ARG A 5 27.21 -26.98 14.88
C ARG A 5 26.91 -26.26 16.21
N HIS A 6 26.35 -26.97 17.19
CA HIS A 6 26.10 -26.42 18.53
C HIS A 6 27.38 -26.00 19.25
N LYS A 7 28.43 -26.82 19.22
CA LYS A 7 29.71 -26.49 19.87
C LYS A 7 30.40 -25.27 19.22
N TYR A 8 30.21 -25.09 17.92
CA TYR A 8 30.68 -23.92 17.18
C TYR A 8 29.91 -22.65 17.55
N ILE A 9 28.58 -22.71 17.56
CA ILE A 9 27.71 -21.58 17.93
C ILE A 9 27.96 -21.14 19.37
N ARG A 10 28.09 -22.07 20.31
CA ARG A 10 28.40 -21.76 21.71
C ARG A 10 29.72 -21.00 21.87
N ARG A 11 30.74 -21.32 21.05
CA ARG A 11 32.01 -20.59 21.03
C ARG A 11 31.83 -19.16 20.53
N ILE A 12 31.00 -18.97 19.51
CA ILE A 12 30.67 -17.66 18.95
C ILE A 12 29.88 -16.81 19.94
N LEU A 13 28.83 -17.38 20.55
CA LEU A 13 28.02 -16.67 21.54
C LEU A 13 28.85 -16.23 22.74
N ASN A 14 29.76 -17.08 23.23
CA ASN A 14 30.68 -16.70 24.30
C ASN A 14 31.58 -15.52 23.89
N TYR A 15 32.11 -15.53 22.66
CA TYR A 15 32.90 -14.41 22.15
C TYR A 15 32.10 -13.10 22.12
N TYR A 16 30.86 -13.15 21.63
CA TYR A 16 30.00 -11.95 21.59
C TYR A 16 29.58 -11.48 22.97
N ARG A 17 29.33 -12.40 23.91
CA ARG A 17 29.00 -12.07 25.28
C ARG A 17 30.17 -11.38 25.99
N THR A 18 31.38 -11.91 25.84
CA THR A 18 32.57 -11.36 26.51
C THR A 18 33.01 -10.01 25.92
N ASN A 19 32.89 -9.82 24.60
CA ASN A 19 33.42 -8.63 23.94
C ASN A 19 32.40 -7.53 23.65
N PHE A 20 31.10 -7.87 23.56
CA PHE A 20 30.05 -6.94 23.14
C PHE A 20 28.88 -6.84 24.13
N ASN A 21 28.97 -7.47 25.31
CA ASN A 21 27.92 -7.46 26.35
C ASN A 21 26.51 -7.80 25.83
N ILE A 22 26.42 -8.69 24.84
CA ILE A 22 25.13 -9.17 24.36
C ILE A 22 24.60 -10.19 25.37
N GLU A 23 23.58 -9.80 26.14
CA GLU A 23 22.92 -10.63 27.15
C GLU A 23 21.51 -11.06 26.72
N PHE A 24 20.96 -12.01 27.46
CA PHE A 24 19.60 -12.52 27.22
C PHE A 24 18.54 -11.54 27.73
N PRO A 25 17.37 -11.44 27.08
CA PRO A 25 16.96 -12.15 25.86
C PRO A 25 17.54 -11.53 24.57
N PHE A 26 17.88 -12.38 23.59
CA PHE A 26 18.38 -11.90 22.32
C PHE A 26 17.28 -11.21 21.50
N ILE A 27 17.58 -10.02 21.00
CA ILE A 27 16.77 -9.32 19.99
C ILE A 27 17.30 -9.72 18.62
N ILE A 28 16.50 -10.45 17.86
CA ILE A 28 16.89 -11.00 16.56
C ILE A 28 16.09 -10.26 15.49
N LEU A 29 16.79 -9.50 14.65
CA LEU A 29 16.18 -8.88 13.48
C LEU A 29 16.00 -9.93 12.39
N ILE A 30 14.75 -10.23 12.03
CA ILE A 30 14.41 -11.14 10.96
C ILE A 30 14.11 -10.33 9.70
N ASP A 31 14.77 -10.69 8.60
CA ASP A 31 14.46 -10.17 7.27
C ASP A 31 13.22 -10.86 6.67
N GLY A 32 12.42 -10.11 5.92
CA GLY A 32 11.21 -10.64 5.26
C GLY A 32 11.51 -11.79 4.31
N THR A 33 12.67 -11.78 3.65
CA THR A 33 13.14 -12.88 2.78
C THR A 33 13.36 -14.18 3.55
N PHE A 34 13.93 -14.10 4.76
CA PHE A 34 14.17 -15.26 5.61
C PHE A 34 12.86 -15.81 6.18
N ALA A 35 11.96 -14.93 6.60
CA ALA A 35 10.63 -15.32 7.08
C ALA A 35 9.82 -16.03 5.98
N PHE A 36 9.89 -15.53 4.74
CA PHE A 36 9.23 -16.12 3.58
C PHE A 36 9.75 -17.53 3.24
N GLU A 37 11.07 -17.72 3.21
CA GLU A 37 11.66 -19.05 2.97
C GLU A 37 11.34 -20.02 4.13
N ALA A 38 11.40 -19.57 5.37
CA ALA A 38 11.04 -20.40 6.52
C ALA A 38 9.58 -20.87 6.44
N LEU A 39 8.65 -20.00 6.01
CA LEU A 39 7.25 -20.37 5.79
C LEU A 39 7.09 -21.43 4.69
N LYS A 40 7.76 -21.24 3.55
CA LYS A 40 7.74 -22.18 2.42
C LYS A 40 8.18 -23.58 2.81
N TRP A 41 9.17 -23.68 3.69
CA TRP A 41 9.71 -24.95 4.20
C TRP A 41 9.04 -25.43 5.49
N LYS A 42 7.97 -24.76 5.95
CA LYS A 42 7.25 -25.05 7.21
C LYS A 42 8.16 -25.10 8.44
N ILE A 43 9.17 -24.24 8.47
CA ILE A 43 10.13 -24.11 9.55
C ILE A 43 9.54 -23.14 10.59
N GLN A 44 9.26 -23.64 11.79
CA GLN A 44 8.92 -22.77 12.91
C GLN A 44 10.17 -22.02 13.41
N ILE A 45 10.28 -20.76 13.02
CA ILE A 45 11.45 -19.91 13.28
C ILE A 45 11.70 -19.77 14.79
N ASP A 46 10.65 -19.58 15.58
CA ASP A 46 10.74 -19.37 17.02
C ASP A 46 11.36 -20.58 17.75
N GLU A 47 10.84 -21.78 17.47
CA GLU A 47 11.36 -23.03 18.04
C GLU A 47 12.80 -23.32 17.63
N GLN A 48 13.10 -23.16 16.33
CA GLN A 48 14.43 -23.45 15.80
C GLN A 48 15.48 -22.47 16.35
N LEU A 49 15.17 -21.17 16.41
CA LEU A 49 16.11 -20.18 16.95
C LEU A 49 16.36 -20.38 18.45
N LYS A 50 15.32 -20.71 19.23
CA LYS A 50 15.46 -21.08 20.65
C LYS A 50 16.37 -22.30 20.83
N ALA A 51 16.18 -23.33 20.01
CA ALA A 51 17.00 -24.53 20.03
C ALA A 51 18.46 -24.27 19.59
N TYR A 52 18.66 -23.43 18.56
CA TYR A 52 19.99 -23.09 18.05
C TYR A 52 20.80 -22.19 18.98
N LEU A 53 20.13 -21.28 19.69
CA LEU A 53 20.76 -20.33 20.59
C LEU A 53 20.80 -20.82 22.05
N GLU A 54 20.24 -22.00 22.33
CA GLU A 54 20.15 -22.62 23.66
C GLU A 54 19.41 -21.71 24.68
N THR A 55 18.26 -21.15 24.29
CA THR A 55 17.49 -20.17 25.11
C THR A 55 16.00 -20.53 25.19
N GLN A 56 15.35 -20.08 26.26
CA GLN A 56 13.88 -20.19 26.39
C GLN A 56 13.13 -18.96 25.86
N GLN A 57 13.81 -17.82 25.69
CA GLN A 57 13.21 -16.56 25.28
C GLN A 57 14.07 -15.87 24.21
N ILE A 58 13.41 -15.50 23.12
CA ILE A 58 13.94 -14.64 22.05
C ILE A 58 12.88 -13.61 21.69
N ILE A 59 13.31 -12.42 21.28
CA ILE A 59 12.43 -11.39 20.75
C ILE A 59 12.74 -11.26 19.26
N CYS A 60 11.87 -11.81 18.44
CA CYS A 60 11.93 -11.67 16.99
C CYS A 60 11.32 -10.34 16.58
N SER A 61 12.15 -9.44 16.07
CA SER A 61 11.70 -8.16 15.52
C SER A 61 11.86 -8.18 14.01
N THR A 62 10.86 -7.74 13.27
CA THR A 62 10.98 -7.40 11.83
C THR A 62 10.95 -5.88 11.71
N SER A 63 11.60 -5.33 10.68
CA SER A 63 11.52 -3.90 10.43
C SER A 63 10.07 -3.51 10.12
N LEU A 64 9.54 -2.58 10.91
CA LEU A 64 8.15 -2.10 10.81
C LEU A 64 7.82 -1.55 9.40
N CYS A 65 8.85 -1.17 8.63
CA CYS A 65 8.73 -0.75 7.24
C CYS A 65 8.38 -1.90 6.28
N ALA A 66 9.00 -3.09 6.41
CA ALA A 66 8.73 -4.22 5.52
C ALA A 66 7.30 -4.77 5.68
N ILE A 67 6.81 -4.83 6.92
CA ILE A 67 5.41 -5.20 7.21
C ILE A 67 4.47 -4.16 6.59
N LYS A 68 4.69 -2.87 6.86
CA LYS A 68 3.86 -1.79 6.30
C LYS A 68 3.87 -1.75 4.78
N GLU A 69 5.00 -2.03 4.14
CA GLU A 69 5.13 -2.06 2.67
C GLU A 69 4.36 -3.22 2.06
N THR A 70 4.49 -4.43 2.60
CA THR A 70 3.83 -5.63 2.05
C THR A 70 2.32 -5.59 2.24
N GLU A 71 1.86 -5.03 3.36
CA GLU A 71 0.45 -4.89 3.58
C GLU A 71 -0.18 -3.87 2.57
N LEU A 72 0.53 -2.82 2.12
CA LEU A 72 -0.03 -1.73 1.28
C LEU A 72 -0.28 -2.06 -0.21
N LEU A 73 0.20 -3.20 -0.71
CA LEU A 73 0.29 -3.42 -2.16
C LEU A 73 -0.98 -4.00 -2.80
N VAL A 74 -1.89 -4.64 -2.05
CA VAL A 74 -3.07 -5.33 -2.62
C VAL A 74 -4.02 -4.35 -3.31
N ASP A 75 -4.32 -3.24 -2.64
CA ASP A 75 -5.23 -2.21 -3.15
C ASP A 75 -4.72 -1.56 -4.45
N TRP A 76 -3.40 -1.53 -4.64
CA TRP A 76 -2.78 -1.00 -5.86
C TRP A 76 -3.04 -1.92 -7.04
N ILE A 77 -2.94 -3.24 -6.87
CA ILE A 77 -3.22 -4.18 -7.96
C ILE A 77 -4.67 -4.02 -8.42
N ILE A 78 -5.62 -3.92 -7.49
CA ILE A 78 -7.05 -3.76 -7.82
C ILE A 78 -7.28 -2.48 -8.63
N THR A 79 -6.67 -1.37 -8.21
CA THR A 79 -6.79 -0.11 -8.95
C THR A 79 -6.13 -0.18 -10.33
N ASN A 80 -4.99 -0.86 -10.45
CA ASN A 80 -4.34 -1.10 -11.74
C ASN A 80 -5.17 -2.02 -12.64
N MET A 81 -5.82 -3.06 -12.10
CA MET A 81 -6.72 -3.93 -12.85
C MET A 81 -7.86 -3.12 -13.48
N LEU A 82 -8.49 -2.23 -12.71
CA LEU A 82 -9.54 -1.33 -13.24
C LEU A 82 -8.99 -0.39 -14.32
N ALA A 83 -7.80 0.17 -14.12
CA ALA A 83 -7.17 1.03 -15.13
C ALA A 83 -6.78 0.26 -16.41
N VAL A 84 -6.33 -0.99 -16.30
CA VAL A 84 -6.04 -1.86 -17.45
C VAL A 84 -7.31 -2.16 -18.24
N HIS A 85 -8.42 -2.46 -17.56
CA HIS A 85 -9.71 -2.67 -18.21
C HIS A 85 -10.18 -1.46 -19.03
N GLN A 86 -9.82 -0.25 -18.60
CA GLN A 86 -10.11 0.98 -19.34
C GLN A 86 -9.01 1.34 -20.38
N GLY A 87 -7.97 0.54 -20.53
CA GLY A 87 -6.84 0.85 -21.42
C GLY A 87 -5.99 2.04 -20.97
N SER A 88 -6.03 2.37 -19.68
CA SER A 88 -5.49 3.62 -19.13
C SER A 88 -4.31 3.44 -18.16
N LEU A 89 -3.60 2.30 -18.23
CA LEU A 89 -2.50 1.97 -17.32
C LEU A 89 -1.37 3.02 -17.36
N GLY A 90 -0.98 3.53 -18.53
CA GLY A 90 0.08 4.56 -18.65
C GLY A 90 -0.31 5.95 -18.11
N HIS A 91 -1.59 6.16 -17.84
CA HIS A 91 -2.16 7.43 -17.39
C HIS A 91 -2.47 7.42 -15.89
N ILE A 92 -2.22 6.32 -15.19
CA ILE A 92 -2.47 6.24 -13.75
C ILE A 92 -1.45 7.09 -12.97
N ARG A 93 -1.93 7.87 -12.01
CA ARG A 93 -1.12 8.74 -11.14
C ARG A 93 -1.57 8.52 -9.71
N TYR A 94 -0.63 8.49 -8.79
CA TYR A 94 -0.95 8.24 -7.38
C TYR A 94 -0.54 9.41 -6.49
N VAL A 95 -1.35 9.68 -5.47
CA VAL A 95 -0.93 10.46 -4.31
C VAL A 95 -0.30 9.49 -3.30
N LEU A 96 1.02 9.57 -3.18
CA LEU A 96 1.87 8.62 -2.47
C LEU A 96 2.38 9.18 -1.15
N LYS A 97 2.64 8.28 -0.20
CA LYS A 97 3.37 8.63 1.03
C LYS A 97 4.80 9.05 0.68
N SER A 98 5.28 10.12 1.29
CA SER A 98 6.66 10.62 1.10
C SER A 98 7.74 9.57 1.30
N ASP A 99 7.50 8.57 2.14
CA ASP A 99 8.51 7.55 2.45
C ASP A 99 8.77 6.63 1.26
N LEU A 100 7.80 6.48 0.35
CA LEU A 100 7.95 5.68 -0.86
C LEU A 100 8.97 6.28 -1.85
N LYS A 101 9.35 7.55 -1.68
CA LYS A 101 10.40 8.18 -2.48
C LYS A 101 11.78 7.54 -2.25
N TRP A 102 11.98 6.90 -1.11
CA TRP A 102 13.27 6.29 -0.74
C TRP A 102 13.45 4.90 -1.32
N ILE A 103 12.43 4.32 -1.95
CA ILE A 103 12.54 3.03 -2.60
C ILE A 103 13.49 3.17 -3.80
N PRO A 104 14.59 2.40 -3.86
CA PRO A 104 15.52 2.39 -4.97
C PRO A 104 14.80 2.27 -6.32
N PHE A 105 15.13 3.16 -7.26
CA PHE A 105 14.53 3.27 -8.61
C PHE A 105 13.04 3.62 -8.66
N TYR A 106 12.20 2.96 -7.88
CA TYR A 106 10.76 3.18 -7.86
C TYR A 106 10.39 4.59 -7.39
N GLY A 107 11.07 5.11 -6.36
CA GLY A 107 10.84 6.47 -5.89
C GLY A 107 11.04 7.53 -6.97
N PHE A 108 12.11 7.40 -7.75
CA PHE A 108 12.39 8.24 -8.91
C PHE A 108 11.39 7.99 -10.04
N TYR A 109 11.12 6.74 -10.38
CA TYR A 109 10.17 6.35 -11.43
C TYR A 109 8.79 6.95 -11.18
N PHE A 110 8.24 6.80 -9.98
CA PHE A 110 6.94 7.36 -9.63
C PHE A 110 6.92 8.89 -9.73
N GLN A 111 8.02 9.58 -9.38
CA GLN A 111 8.09 11.03 -9.58
C GLN A 111 8.08 11.41 -11.06
N GLN A 112 8.84 10.70 -11.89
CA GLN A 112 8.87 10.93 -13.34
C GLN A 112 7.52 10.62 -14.00
N HIS A 113 6.85 9.60 -13.49
CA HIS A 113 5.50 9.23 -13.87
C HIS A 113 4.45 10.20 -13.34
N GLY A 114 4.81 11.30 -12.65
CA GLY A 114 3.88 12.32 -12.19
C GLY A 114 3.08 11.97 -10.92
N CYS A 115 3.51 10.97 -10.15
CA CYS A 115 2.94 10.72 -8.82
C CYS A 115 3.38 11.82 -7.84
N ILE A 116 2.49 12.15 -6.91
CA ILE A 116 2.67 13.27 -5.97
C ILE A 116 2.97 12.70 -4.59
N TYR A 117 4.09 13.10 -3.98
CA TYR A 117 4.47 12.66 -2.64
C TYR A 117 3.95 13.61 -1.56
N VAL A 118 3.34 13.04 -0.52
CA VAL A 118 2.71 13.76 0.60
C VAL A 118 3.22 13.22 1.93
N ARG A 119 3.59 14.11 2.86
CA ARG A 119 3.89 13.79 4.26
C ARG A 119 2.61 13.92 5.09
N ARG A 120 2.54 13.16 6.18
CA ARG A 120 1.39 13.22 7.09
C ARG A 120 1.64 14.36 8.08
N ASN A 121 0.74 15.36 8.13
CA ASN A 121 0.70 16.52 9.05
C ASN A 121 1.60 17.72 8.71
N ASP A 122 2.06 17.89 7.48
CA ASP A 122 2.80 19.10 7.07
C ASP A 122 1.87 20.05 6.28
N LYS A 123 1.71 21.29 6.74
CA LYS A 123 0.91 22.30 6.02
C LYS A 123 1.53 22.64 4.65
N GLY A 124 2.87 22.54 4.53
CA GLY A 124 3.58 22.77 3.27
C GLY A 124 3.40 21.67 2.23
N ASP A 125 2.68 20.59 2.54
CA ASP A 125 2.32 19.58 1.54
C ASP A 125 1.13 19.97 0.68
N ILE A 126 0.24 20.85 1.16
CA ILE A 126 -0.91 21.28 0.35
C ILE A 126 -0.43 22.01 -0.90
N ASP A 127 0.52 22.93 -0.75
CA ASP A 127 1.12 23.66 -1.87
C ASP A 127 1.80 22.71 -2.88
N ARG A 128 2.46 21.65 -2.38
CA ARG A 128 3.08 20.62 -3.25
C ARG A 128 2.03 19.85 -4.02
N VAL A 129 0.93 19.48 -3.36
CA VAL A 129 -0.17 18.77 -3.99
C VAL A 129 -0.82 19.67 -5.04
N GLU A 130 -1.15 20.90 -4.71
CA GLU A 130 -1.73 21.87 -5.65
C GLU A 130 -0.82 22.09 -6.86
N LYS A 131 0.49 22.27 -6.65
CA LYS A 131 1.46 22.39 -7.74
C LYS A 131 1.51 21.13 -8.60
N GLY A 132 1.47 19.95 -7.98
CA GLY A 132 1.39 18.68 -8.69
C GLY A 132 0.12 18.55 -9.55
N MET A 133 -1.03 18.98 -9.02
CA MET A 133 -2.30 18.95 -9.77
C MET A 133 -2.30 19.94 -10.93
N ARG A 134 -1.79 21.17 -10.74
CA ARG A 134 -1.62 22.14 -11.84
C ARG A 134 -0.66 21.64 -12.92
N GLN A 135 0.37 20.89 -12.55
CA GLN A 135 1.27 20.28 -13.54
C GLN A 135 0.56 19.19 -14.35
N ILE A 136 -0.26 18.36 -13.70
CA ILE A 136 -1.09 17.37 -14.38
C ILE A 136 -2.05 18.06 -15.36
N GLU A 137 -2.70 19.14 -14.91
CA GLU A 137 -3.56 19.98 -15.73
C GLU A 137 -2.80 20.53 -16.94
N TYR A 138 -1.64 21.16 -16.72
CA TYR A 138 -0.82 21.75 -17.78
C TYR A 138 -0.39 20.73 -18.84
N ASN A 139 0.01 19.53 -18.43
CA ASN A 139 0.48 18.50 -19.36
C ASN A 139 -0.58 18.06 -20.37
N GLY A 140 -1.87 18.30 -20.10
CA GLY A 140 -2.94 18.05 -21.07
C GLY A 140 -3.25 16.58 -21.35
N LEU A 141 -2.55 15.64 -20.70
CA LEU A 141 -2.74 14.20 -20.91
C LEU A 141 -3.95 13.68 -20.12
N PRO A 142 -4.66 12.65 -20.63
CA PRO A 142 -5.61 11.90 -19.82
C PRO A 142 -4.93 11.38 -18.55
N VAL A 143 -5.63 11.44 -17.41
CA VAL A 143 -5.08 11.00 -16.12
C VAL A 143 -6.12 10.25 -15.31
N TRP A 144 -5.68 9.13 -14.73
CA TRP A 144 -6.38 8.39 -13.70
C TRP A 144 -5.71 8.66 -12.36
N LEU A 145 -6.24 9.63 -11.62
CA LEU A 145 -5.67 10.03 -10.33
C LEU A 145 -6.26 9.20 -9.19
N VAL A 146 -5.40 8.47 -8.49
CA VAL A 146 -5.76 7.62 -7.36
C VAL A 146 -5.37 8.31 -6.06
N ILE A 147 -6.36 8.48 -5.19
CA ILE A 147 -6.21 9.06 -3.86
C ILE A 147 -6.77 8.07 -2.84
N PHE A 148 -6.04 7.85 -1.76
CA PHE A 148 -6.50 7.10 -0.59
C PHE A 148 -6.74 8.08 0.57
N PRO A 149 -7.98 8.58 0.78
CA PRO A 149 -8.24 9.65 1.74
C PRO A 149 -7.96 9.26 3.20
N GLU A 150 -8.11 7.99 3.57
CA GLU A 150 -7.75 7.48 4.90
C GLU A 150 -6.26 7.68 5.20
N GLY A 151 -5.43 7.68 4.15
CA GLY A 151 -3.99 7.79 4.20
C GLY A 151 -3.28 6.56 4.75
N THR A 152 -3.98 5.63 5.40
CA THR A 152 -3.50 4.33 5.88
C THR A 152 -4.68 3.36 5.89
N ARG A 153 -4.43 2.05 5.76
CA ARG A 153 -5.52 1.06 5.84
C ARG A 153 -6.06 0.93 7.26
N PHE A 154 -7.38 0.70 7.36
CA PHE A 154 -8.06 0.33 8.59
C PHE A 154 -7.70 -1.11 8.99
N ASN A 155 -6.90 -1.27 10.05
CA ASN A 155 -6.47 -2.55 10.58
C ASN A 155 -6.76 -2.60 12.10
N PRO A 156 -7.80 -3.34 12.54
CA PRO A 156 -8.28 -3.32 13.92
C PRO A 156 -7.32 -3.98 14.93
N ILE A 157 -6.43 -4.87 14.48
CA ILE A 157 -5.50 -5.59 15.36
C ILE A 157 -4.15 -4.87 15.39
N ASN A 158 -3.56 -4.60 14.23
CA ASN A 158 -2.17 -4.09 14.15
C ASN A 158 -2.05 -2.56 14.22
N ASN A 159 -3.16 -1.81 14.08
CA ASN A 159 -3.12 -0.35 13.92
C ASN A 159 -4.20 0.37 14.74
N GLN A 160 -4.35 -0.02 16.01
CA GLN A 160 -5.32 0.58 16.93
C GLN A 160 -5.07 2.06 17.17
N ASP A 161 -3.81 2.51 17.19
CA ASP A 161 -3.45 3.92 17.35
C ASP A 161 -4.06 4.81 16.26
N ALA A 162 -4.05 4.36 15.00
CA ALA A 162 -4.64 5.13 13.90
C ALA A 162 -6.16 5.25 14.05
N ILE A 163 -6.82 4.19 14.51
CA ILE A 163 -8.26 4.17 14.79
C ILE A 163 -8.58 5.13 15.94
N GLN A 164 -7.81 5.09 17.04
CA GLN A 164 -8.00 5.99 18.16
C GLN A 164 -7.83 7.46 17.76
N ARG A 165 -6.77 7.79 17.01
CA ARG A 165 -6.56 9.16 16.49
C ARG A 165 -7.70 9.61 15.58
N SER A 166 -8.19 8.72 14.73
CA SER A 166 -9.34 8.99 13.87
C SER A 166 -10.61 9.29 14.68
N ARG A 167 -10.85 8.54 15.76
CA ARG A 167 -12.00 8.74 16.66
C ARG A 167 -11.89 10.05 17.43
N LEU A 168 -10.72 10.37 17.98
CA LEU A 168 -10.47 11.64 18.67
C LEU A 168 -10.70 12.82 17.73
N PHE A 169 -10.17 12.75 16.50
CA PHE A 169 -10.38 13.79 15.50
C PHE A 169 -11.87 14.00 15.17
N ALA A 170 -12.64 12.92 15.04
CA ALA A 170 -14.09 13.01 14.83
C ALA A 170 -14.79 13.69 16.02
N GLN A 171 -14.44 13.30 17.25
CA GLN A 171 -14.99 13.88 18.47
C GLN A 171 -14.66 15.37 18.63
N GLU A 172 -13.41 15.77 18.36
CA GLU A 172 -12.97 17.18 18.37
C GLU A 172 -13.75 18.03 17.37
N LYS A 173 -14.18 17.43 16.25
CA LYS A 173 -15.01 18.07 15.22
C LYS A 173 -16.52 17.98 15.50
N GLY A 174 -16.94 17.35 16.61
CA GLY A 174 -18.35 17.14 16.94
C GLY A 174 -19.05 16.14 16.01
N LEU A 175 -18.29 15.27 15.35
CA LEU A 175 -18.78 14.28 14.40
C LEU A 175 -18.82 12.89 15.01
N VAL A 176 -19.69 12.03 14.46
CA VAL A 176 -19.80 10.64 14.89
C VAL A 176 -18.58 9.85 14.41
N PRO A 177 -17.85 9.16 15.30
CA PRO A 177 -16.73 8.32 14.89
C PRO A 177 -17.19 7.12 14.05
N PHE A 178 -16.39 6.74 13.07
CA PHE A 178 -16.62 5.55 12.24
C PHE A 178 -16.13 4.27 12.91
N ASP A 179 -16.80 3.16 12.58
CA ASP A 179 -16.53 1.84 13.15
C ASP A 179 -15.65 0.99 12.24
N TYR A 180 -15.78 1.15 10.92
CA TYR A 180 -15.18 0.27 9.91
C TYR A 180 -14.22 0.97 8.95
N VAL A 181 -14.21 2.30 8.93
CA VAL A 181 -13.31 3.14 8.11
C VAL A 181 -12.59 4.17 8.98
N LEU A 182 -11.48 4.71 8.46
CA LEU A 182 -10.81 5.86 9.09
C LEU A 182 -11.40 7.16 8.56
N TYR A 183 -11.31 8.21 9.37
CA TYR A 183 -11.78 9.54 8.99
C TYR A 183 -10.96 10.06 7.79
N PRO A 184 -11.60 10.49 6.69
CA PRO A 184 -10.90 10.88 5.48
C PRO A 184 -10.16 12.20 5.64
N ARG A 185 -8.91 12.25 5.17
CA ARG A 185 -8.15 13.48 4.96
C ARG A 185 -8.58 14.11 3.65
N THR A 186 -8.96 15.38 3.69
CA THR A 186 -9.63 16.03 2.55
C THR A 186 -8.68 16.77 1.62
N GLY A 187 -7.49 17.19 2.10
CA GLY A 187 -6.61 18.11 1.37
C GLY A 187 -6.28 17.68 -0.07
N ALA A 188 -5.87 16.43 -0.27
CA ALA A 188 -5.52 15.95 -1.61
C ALA A 188 -6.74 15.88 -2.55
N THR A 189 -7.88 15.44 -2.05
CA THR A 189 -9.14 15.35 -2.81
C THR A 189 -9.67 16.73 -3.18
N VAL A 190 -9.61 17.69 -2.24
CA VAL A 190 -9.99 19.09 -2.47
C VAL A 190 -9.12 19.71 -3.56
N ALA A 191 -7.79 19.57 -3.45
CA ALA A 191 -6.85 20.09 -4.44
C ALA A 191 -7.07 19.45 -5.83
N ALA A 192 -7.28 18.14 -5.88
CA ALA A 192 -7.53 17.42 -7.13
C ALA A 192 -8.81 17.89 -7.82
N ILE A 193 -9.94 17.93 -7.10
CA ILE A 193 -11.23 18.35 -7.67
C ILE A 193 -11.14 19.80 -8.13
N LYS A 194 -10.53 20.70 -7.36
CA LYS A 194 -10.42 22.11 -7.74
C LYS A 194 -9.59 22.34 -9.01
N ALA A 195 -8.42 21.72 -9.08
CA ALA A 195 -7.52 21.91 -10.22
C ALA A 195 -8.01 21.17 -11.47
N LEU A 196 -8.59 19.98 -11.31
CA LEU A 196 -8.87 19.09 -12.44
C LEU A 196 -10.36 19.00 -12.81
N LYS A 197 -11.26 19.79 -12.18
CA LYS A 197 -12.72 19.72 -12.40
C LYS A 197 -13.11 19.69 -13.89
N HIS A 198 -12.50 20.54 -14.70
CA HIS A 198 -12.82 20.71 -16.12
C HIS A 198 -12.25 19.59 -17.01
N LYS A 199 -11.40 18.70 -16.47
CA LYS A 199 -10.82 17.55 -17.19
C LYS A 199 -11.30 16.20 -16.69
N LEU A 200 -11.87 16.14 -15.49
CA LEU A 200 -12.37 14.90 -14.91
C LEU A 200 -13.79 14.67 -15.40
N ASP A 201 -14.04 13.51 -16.00
CA ASP A 201 -15.40 13.11 -16.36
C ASP A 201 -16.20 12.68 -15.12
N ALA A 202 -15.56 11.92 -14.24
CA ALA A 202 -16.18 11.32 -13.07
C ALA A 202 -15.16 10.98 -11.99
N VAL A 203 -15.64 10.82 -10.76
CA VAL A 203 -14.92 10.23 -9.64
C VAL A 203 -15.44 8.81 -9.41
N TYR A 204 -14.53 7.84 -9.39
CA TYR A 204 -14.84 6.46 -9.05
C TYR A 204 -14.64 6.25 -7.56
N ASP A 205 -15.74 6.07 -6.85
CA ASP A 205 -15.76 5.75 -5.43
C ASP A 205 -15.69 4.23 -5.26
N ILE A 206 -14.52 3.74 -4.84
CA ILE A 206 -14.23 2.30 -4.75
C ILE A 206 -14.11 1.89 -3.27
N THR A 207 -14.76 0.78 -2.91
CA THR A 207 -14.63 0.12 -1.62
C THR A 207 -14.27 -1.33 -1.83
N ILE A 208 -13.14 -1.75 -1.26
CA ILE A 208 -12.61 -3.11 -1.39
C ILE A 208 -12.89 -3.86 -0.09
N MET A 209 -13.46 -5.05 -0.21
CA MET A 209 -13.85 -5.90 0.90
C MET A 209 -13.32 -7.31 0.67
N TYR A 210 -12.70 -7.85 1.71
CA TYR A 210 -12.08 -9.17 1.68
C TYR A 210 -12.94 -10.11 2.54
N ASN A 211 -13.35 -11.26 2.00
CA ASN A 211 -14.19 -12.20 2.74
C ASN A 211 -13.47 -12.82 3.97
N GLN A 212 -12.14 -12.99 3.89
CA GLN A 212 -11.33 -13.61 4.95
C GLN A 212 -11.03 -12.71 6.15
N THR A 213 -11.53 -11.48 6.19
CA THR A 213 -11.19 -10.52 7.27
C THR A 213 -12.15 -10.60 8.45
N TYR A 214 -12.79 -11.74 8.66
CA TYR A 214 -13.68 -12.00 9.79
C TYR A 214 -13.39 -13.37 10.41
N ASP A 215 -13.06 -13.40 11.70
CA ASP A 215 -12.94 -14.63 12.47
C ASP A 215 -14.30 -14.98 13.06
N HIS A 216 -14.93 -16.04 12.53
CA HIS A 216 -16.22 -16.52 13.02
C HIS A 216 -16.15 -17.12 14.44
N GLN A 217 -15.00 -17.64 14.88
CA GLN A 217 -14.85 -18.24 16.21
C GLN A 217 -14.76 -17.15 17.27
N GLN A 218 -13.94 -16.14 17.01
CA GLN A 218 -13.73 -15.03 17.95
C GLN A 218 -14.73 -13.88 17.76
N GLN A 219 -15.51 -13.91 16.66
CA GLN A 219 -16.48 -12.88 16.29
C GLN A 219 -15.83 -11.49 16.09
N ILE A 220 -14.55 -11.47 15.71
CA ILE A 220 -13.76 -10.25 15.51
C ILE A 220 -13.42 -10.02 14.04
N ARG A 221 -13.30 -8.75 13.67
CA ARG A 221 -12.74 -8.35 12.39
C ARG A 221 -11.22 -8.47 12.43
N LEU A 222 -10.64 -9.11 11.43
CA LEU A 222 -9.21 -9.25 11.22
C LEU A 222 -8.65 -8.09 10.38
N ASN A 223 -7.32 -7.99 10.28
CA ASN A 223 -6.67 -7.03 9.39
C ASN A 223 -6.92 -7.38 7.93
N ALA A 224 -6.88 -6.38 7.05
CA ALA A 224 -6.87 -6.63 5.61
C ALA A 224 -5.63 -7.45 5.22
N PRO A 225 -5.77 -8.43 4.29
CA PRO A 225 -4.66 -9.28 3.90
C PRO A 225 -3.53 -8.45 3.29
N SER A 226 -2.30 -8.86 3.57
CA SER A 226 -1.11 -8.38 2.89
C SER A 226 -1.00 -8.97 1.48
N MET A 227 -0.10 -8.42 0.67
CA MET A 227 0.16 -8.96 -0.68
C MET A 227 0.57 -10.44 -0.65
N ALA A 228 1.41 -10.82 0.31
CA ALA A 228 1.86 -12.19 0.44
C ALA A 228 0.70 -13.13 0.79
N GLU A 229 -0.16 -12.73 1.74
CA GLU A 229 -1.35 -13.51 2.14
C GLU A 229 -2.37 -13.59 0.99
N TYR A 230 -2.57 -12.49 0.27
CA TYR A 230 -3.50 -12.45 -0.87
C TYR A 230 -3.07 -13.39 -2.00
N LEU A 231 -1.76 -13.44 -2.31
CA LEU A 231 -1.24 -14.31 -3.37
C LEU A 231 -1.12 -15.78 -2.97
N GLN A 232 -1.08 -16.09 -1.67
CA GLN A 232 -0.90 -17.46 -1.16
C GLN A 232 -2.21 -18.19 -0.87
N SER A 233 -3.30 -17.46 -0.61
CA SER A 233 -4.56 -18.08 -0.23
C SER A 233 -5.31 -18.63 -1.46
N GLU A 234 -5.65 -19.92 -1.38
CA GLU A 234 -6.31 -20.68 -2.45
C GLU A 234 -7.80 -20.28 -2.64
N THR A 235 -8.41 -19.55 -1.70
CA THR A 235 -9.84 -19.19 -1.73
C THR A 235 -10.09 -17.77 -1.22
N ASN A 236 -9.70 -16.77 -2.02
CA ASN A 236 -9.97 -15.36 -1.75
C ASN A 236 -11.14 -14.85 -2.59
N GLU A 237 -12.29 -14.61 -1.94
CA GLU A 237 -13.35 -13.85 -2.59
C GLU A 237 -13.14 -12.37 -2.29
N LEU A 238 -12.97 -11.61 -3.37
CA LEU A 238 -12.80 -10.18 -3.33
C LEU A 238 -14.12 -9.53 -3.74
N HIS A 239 -14.70 -8.73 -2.85
CA HIS A 239 -15.90 -7.95 -3.16
C HIS A 239 -15.49 -6.49 -3.38
N ILE A 240 -15.87 -5.92 -4.51
CA ILE A 240 -15.57 -4.53 -4.85
C ILE A 240 -16.89 -3.80 -5.11
N ASP A 241 -17.18 -2.78 -4.30
CA ASP A 241 -18.24 -1.81 -4.59
C ASP A 241 -17.62 -0.66 -5.36
N ILE A 242 -18.10 -0.42 -6.58
CA ILE A 242 -17.64 0.66 -7.44
C ILE A 242 -18.83 1.55 -7.78
N ARG A 243 -18.70 2.84 -7.50
CA ARG A 243 -19.72 3.84 -7.86
C ARG A 243 -19.06 4.93 -8.69
N ARG A 244 -19.55 5.10 -9.91
CA ARG A 244 -19.18 6.24 -10.76
C ARG A 244 -20.04 7.43 -10.37
N ILE A 245 -19.42 8.54 -9.99
CA ILE A 245 -20.07 9.79 -9.62
C ILE A 245 -19.64 10.83 -10.65
N GLU A 246 -20.58 11.45 -11.34
CA GLU A 246 -20.22 12.44 -12.35
C GLU A 246 -19.62 13.68 -11.70
N ILE A 247 -18.63 14.32 -12.35
CA ILE A 247 -17.96 15.48 -11.75
C ILE A 247 -18.93 16.63 -11.43
N ASN A 248 -20.03 16.72 -12.19
CA ASN A 248 -21.06 17.74 -12.03
C ASN A 248 -21.94 17.52 -10.79
N GLU A 249 -22.01 16.28 -10.28
CA GLU A 249 -22.75 15.95 -9.06
C GLU A 249 -21.97 16.32 -7.77
N ILE A 250 -20.68 16.63 -7.90
CA ILE A 250 -19.82 16.91 -6.76
C ILE A 250 -19.86 18.41 -6.43
N PRO A 251 -20.31 18.79 -5.23
CA PRO A 251 -20.37 20.20 -4.85
C PRO A 251 -18.94 20.71 -4.66
N SER A 252 -18.57 21.70 -5.47
CA SER A 252 -17.17 22.11 -5.62
C SER A 252 -16.95 23.62 -5.55
N GLU A 253 -17.95 24.41 -5.12
CA GLU A 253 -17.79 25.87 -5.02
C GLU A 253 -16.79 26.24 -3.91
N THR A 254 -16.81 25.49 -2.80
CA THR A 254 -15.95 25.72 -1.63
C THR A 254 -15.18 24.46 -1.21
N ASN A 255 -14.05 24.64 -0.51
CA ASN A 255 -13.28 23.54 0.08
C ASN A 255 -14.10 22.72 1.09
N GLU A 256 -15.00 23.39 1.80
CA GLU A 256 -15.85 22.81 2.84
C GLU A 256 -16.90 21.90 2.23
N GLN A 257 -17.53 22.29 1.12
CA GLN A 257 -18.48 21.44 0.41
C GLN A 257 -17.85 20.13 -0.09
N ILE A 258 -16.66 20.19 -0.70
CA ILE A 258 -15.93 19.00 -1.14
C ILE A 258 -15.57 18.12 0.07
N SER A 259 -15.15 18.74 1.18
CA SER A 259 -14.79 18.01 2.40
C SER A 259 -16.00 17.32 3.03
N ASN A 260 -17.14 17.99 3.07
CA ASN A 260 -18.40 17.45 3.58
C ASN A 260 -18.95 16.35 2.68
N TRP A 261 -18.89 16.52 1.35
CA TRP A 261 -19.22 15.48 0.39
C TRP A 261 -18.36 14.23 0.60
N LEU A 262 -17.04 14.40 0.72
CA LEU A 262 -16.12 13.29 0.98
C LEU A 262 -16.45 12.59 2.31
N TYR A 263 -16.76 13.35 3.35
CA TYR A 263 -17.19 12.80 4.63
C TYR A 263 -18.48 11.97 4.48
N GLN A 264 -19.50 12.48 3.80
CA GLN A 264 -20.75 11.75 3.52
C GLN A 264 -20.49 10.45 2.74
N ARG A 265 -19.56 10.45 1.77
CA ARG A 265 -19.14 9.22 1.07
C ARG A 265 -18.60 8.18 2.06
N PHE A 266 -17.75 8.61 3.00
CA PHE A 266 -17.22 7.72 4.03
C PHE A 266 -18.28 7.22 5.01
N GLN A 267 -19.32 8.01 5.32
CA GLN A 267 -20.47 7.51 6.10
C GLN A 267 -21.19 6.36 5.37
N LEU A 268 -21.37 6.47 4.05
CA LEU A 268 -21.98 5.40 3.26
C LEU A 268 -21.10 4.14 3.22
N LYS A 269 -19.77 4.31 3.12
CA LYS A 269 -18.81 3.20 3.18
C LYS A 269 -18.83 2.49 4.52
N ASP A 270 -18.87 3.25 5.61
CA ASP A 270 -18.93 2.69 6.96
C ASP A 270 -20.18 1.82 7.14
N LYS A 271 -21.34 2.32 6.68
CA LYS A 271 -22.60 1.57 6.68
C LYS A 271 -22.52 0.31 5.81
N LEU A 272 -21.93 0.41 4.62
CA LEU A 272 -21.76 -0.72 3.70
C LEU A 272 -20.87 -1.81 4.31
N LEU A 273 -19.74 -1.42 4.91
CA LEU A 273 -18.84 -2.35 5.59
C LEU A 273 -19.49 -2.96 6.84
N LYS A 274 -20.25 -2.17 7.61
CA LYS A 274 -21.03 -2.68 8.74
C LYS A 274 -22.01 -3.77 8.30
N ASN A 275 -22.72 -3.55 7.20
CA ASN A 275 -23.62 -4.57 6.63
C ASN A 275 -22.84 -5.79 6.14
N PHE A 276 -21.70 -5.59 5.46
CA PHE A 276 -20.82 -6.67 5.01
C PHE A 276 -20.38 -7.56 6.17
N TYR A 277 -19.78 -6.99 7.21
CA TYR A 277 -19.30 -7.78 8.34
C TYR A 277 -20.43 -8.36 9.18
N ASN A 278 -21.59 -7.70 9.27
CA ASN A 278 -22.77 -8.26 9.93
C ASN A 278 -23.31 -9.50 9.19
N TYR A 279 -23.31 -9.48 7.86
CA TYR A 279 -23.70 -10.65 7.04
C TYR A 279 -22.79 -11.85 7.32
N TYR A 280 -21.46 -11.65 7.30
CA TYR A 280 -20.51 -12.70 7.64
C TYR A 280 -20.59 -13.12 9.11
N LYS A 281 -21.04 -12.23 10.01
CA LYS A 281 -21.27 -12.57 11.42
C LYS A 281 -22.43 -13.55 11.60
N THR A 282 -23.56 -13.34 10.92
CA THR A 282 -24.80 -14.09 11.17
C THR A 282 -24.95 -15.36 10.34
N LYS A 283 -24.24 -15.48 9.21
CA LYS A 283 -24.09 -16.69 8.36
C LYS A 283 -25.32 -17.62 8.31
N ASN A 284 -26.52 -17.06 8.10
CA ASN A 284 -27.77 -17.83 8.00
C ASN A 284 -28.91 -17.09 7.29
N ASP A 285 -28.59 -16.14 6.39
CA ASP A 285 -29.62 -15.54 5.56
C ASP A 285 -29.07 -15.30 4.14
N GLU A 286 -29.29 -16.29 3.28
CA GLU A 286 -29.04 -16.20 1.82
C GLU A 286 -29.86 -15.07 1.16
N SER A 287 -30.79 -14.44 1.90
CA SER A 287 -31.56 -13.28 1.44
C SER A 287 -30.79 -11.96 1.42
N ILE A 288 -29.62 -11.89 2.09
CA ILE A 288 -28.71 -10.73 2.07
C ILE A 288 -27.46 -11.10 1.25
N ILE A 289 -27.65 -11.75 0.11
CA ILE A 289 -26.66 -11.66 -0.97
C ILE A 289 -26.44 -10.16 -1.18
N PHE A 290 -25.18 -9.72 -1.26
CA PHE A 290 -24.84 -8.49 -1.98
C PHE A 290 -25.35 -8.68 -3.40
N THR A 291 -26.65 -8.44 -3.59
CA THR A 291 -27.27 -8.28 -4.89
C THR A 291 -26.74 -6.95 -5.38
N CYS A 292 -25.49 -6.97 -5.86
CA CYS A 292 -25.32 -6.46 -7.20
C CYS A 292 -26.48 -7.09 -7.97
N ASP A 293 -27.46 -6.28 -8.35
CA ASP A 293 -28.55 -6.66 -9.25
C ASP A 293 -27.84 -7.09 -10.55
N ARG A 294 -27.26 -8.31 -10.53
CA ARG A 294 -26.45 -8.91 -11.58
C ARG A 294 -27.45 -9.30 -12.64
N LYS A 295 -27.89 -8.30 -13.42
CA LYS A 295 -28.58 -8.55 -14.67
C LYS A 295 -27.63 -9.19 -15.69
N ASP A 296 -26.32 -9.08 -15.46
CA ASP A 296 -25.28 -9.63 -16.33
C ASP A 296 -24.63 -10.89 -15.75
N LYS A 297 -24.38 -11.86 -16.63
CA LYS A 297 -23.65 -13.09 -16.31
C LYS A 297 -22.25 -12.74 -15.78
N PRO A 298 -21.68 -13.52 -14.84
CA PRO A 298 -20.30 -13.35 -14.42
C PRO A 298 -19.39 -13.42 -15.65
N ILE A 299 -18.55 -12.39 -15.82
CA ILE A 299 -17.51 -12.40 -16.84
C ILE A 299 -16.37 -13.25 -16.28
N GLU A 300 -16.25 -14.47 -16.77
CA GLU A 300 -15.08 -15.32 -16.49
C GLU A 300 -13.92 -14.79 -17.33
N LEU A 301 -12.99 -14.07 -16.69
CA LEU A 301 -11.74 -13.65 -17.29
C LEU A 301 -10.73 -14.79 -17.13
N GLU A 302 -10.71 -15.72 -18.08
CA GLU A 302 -9.57 -16.60 -18.24
C GLU A 302 -8.41 -15.77 -18.80
N LEU A 303 -7.37 -15.53 -17.99
CA LEU A 303 -6.12 -14.97 -18.48
C LEU A 303 -5.33 -16.11 -19.15
N PRO A 304 -5.28 -16.20 -20.49
CA PRO A 304 -4.59 -17.30 -21.14
C PRO A 304 -3.11 -17.22 -20.82
N LEU A 305 -2.52 -18.33 -20.34
CA LEU A 305 -1.09 -18.42 -20.00
C LEU A 305 -0.18 -17.92 -21.13
N ARG A 306 -0.61 -18.05 -22.39
CA ARG A 306 0.13 -17.57 -23.56
C ARG A 306 0.41 -16.06 -23.53
N GLU A 307 -0.51 -15.26 -23.02
CA GLU A 307 -0.35 -13.80 -22.95
C GLU A 307 0.64 -13.39 -21.85
N THR A 308 0.69 -14.14 -20.75
CA THR A 308 1.61 -13.88 -19.63
C THR A 308 3.00 -14.46 -19.85
N ILE A 309 3.12 -15.50 -20.68
CA ILE A 309 4.37 -16.18 -21.01
C ILE A 309 5.42 -15.22 -21.59
N TYR A 310 5.07 -14.33 -22.52
CA TYR A 310 6.05 -13.41 -23.12
C TYR A 310 6.63 -12.43 -22.10
N SER A 311 5.76 -11.82 -21.28
CA SER A 311 6.17 -10.91 -20.21
C SER A 311 6.99 -11.64 -19.14
N CYS A 312 6.60 -12.86 -18.79
CA CYS A 312 7.35 -13.70 -17.86
C CYS A 312 8.73 -14.07 -18.41
N PHE A 313 8.83 -14.50 -19.68
CA PHE A 313 10.11 -14.78 -20.34
C PHE A 313 10.99 -13.55 -20.43
N PHE A 314 10.45 -12.40 -20.82
CA PHE A 314 11.21 -11.15 -20.88
C PHE A 314 11.73 -10.75 -19.49
N LEU A 315 10.88 -10.78 -18.46
CA LEU A 315 11.28 -10.46 -17.10
C LEU A 315 12.31 -11.45 -16.55
N THR A 316 12.09 -12.75 -16.75
CA THR A 316 13.02 -13.79 -16.29
C THR A 316 14.35 -13.70 -17.03
N LEU A 317 14.37 -13.55 -18.36
CA LEU A 317 15.59 -13.42 -19.15
C LEU A 317 16.40 -12.17 -18.76
N THR A 318 15.74 -11.05 -18.49
CA THR A 318 16.40 -9.81 -18.09
C THR A 318 16.88 -9.83 -16.64
N THR A 319 16.21 -10.55 -15.73
CA THR A 319 16.55 -10.59 -14.30
C THR A 319 17.46 -11.76 -13.90
N LEU A 320 17.38 -12.91 -14.57
CA LEU A 320 18.18 -14.10 -14.28
C LEU A 320 19.69 -13.82 -14.21
N PRO A 321 20.30 -13.08 -15.15
CA PRO A 321 21.74 -12.83 -15.13
C PRO A 321 22.18 -12.07 -13.87
N PHE A 322 21.33 -11.18 -13.36
CA PHE A 322 21.59 -10.41 -12.13
C PHE A 322 21.41 -11.27 -10.88
N ILE A 323 20.51 -12.25 -10.89
CA ILE A 323 20.23 -13.11 -9.72
C ILE A 323 21.15 -14.33 -9.69
N LEU A 324 21.52 -14.93 -10.81
CA LEU A 324 22.28 -16.18 -10.82
C LEU A 324 23.80 -15.98 -10.77
N SER A 325 24.31 -14.88 -11.33
CA SER A 325 25.75 -14.62 -11.35
C SER A 325 26.20 -13.77 -10.16
N GLU A 326 27.31 -14.14 -9.51
CA GLU A 326 27.89 -13.34 -8.42
C GLU A 326 28.25 -11.92 -8.87
N ARG A 327 28.74 -11.77 -10.11
CA ARG A 327 29.03 -10.47 -10.72
C ARG A 327 27.75 -9.64 -10.93
N GLY A 328 26.68 -10.28 -11.39
CA GLY A 328 25.36 -9.66 -11.57
C GLY A 328 24.76 -9.19 -10.24
N ARG A 329 24.83 -10.01 -9.19
CA ARG A 329 24.38 -9.64 -7.84
C ARG A 329 25.18 -8.46 -7.30
N SER A 330 26.51 -8.52 -7.43
CA SER A 330 27.40 -7.43 -7.00
C SER A 330 27.12 -6.14 -7.77
N PHE A 331 26.89 -6.23 -9.08
CA PHE A 331 26.56 -5.09 -9.94
C PHE A 331 25.19 -4.51 -9.59
N TYR A 332 24.17 -5.34 -9.39
CA TYR A 332 22.84 -4.92 -8.92
C TYR A 332 22.92 -4.19 -7.57
N LEU A 333 23.63 -4.77 -6.59
CA LEU A 333 23.82 -4.15 -5.29
C LEU A 333 24.56 -2.81 -5.40
N LYS A 334 25.60 -2.70 -6.23
CA LYS A 334 26.31 -1.44 -6.48
C LYS A 334 25.41 -0.40 -7.15
N ILE A 335 24.60 -0.81 -8.12
CA ILE A 335 23.59 0.03 -8.77
C ILE A 335 22.56 0.53 -7.74
N CYS A 336 22.06 -0.32 -6.86
CA CYS A 336 21.16 0.10 -5.79
C CYS A 336 21.86 1.06 -4.81
N LEU A 337 23.08 0.74 -4.37
CA LEU A 337 23.82 1.53 -3.37
C LEU A 337 24.28 2.89 -3.89
N ILE A 338 24.66 3.00 -5.16
CA ILE A 338 25.16 4.24 -5.76
C ILE A 338 24.03 4.98 -6.48
N GLY A 339 23.17 4.26 -7.19
CA GLY A 339 22.07 4.81 -7.96
C GLY A 339 20.95 5.39 -7.10
N THR A 340 20.65 4.82 -5.93
CA THR A 340 19.61 5.38 -5.05
C THR A 340 20.01 6.74 -4.48
N PRO A 341 21.22 6.93 -3.90
CA PRO A 341 21.69 8.26 -3.49
C PRO A 341 21.75 9.25 -4.65
N LEU A 342 22.27 8.85 -5.81
CA LEU A 342 22.35 9.73 -6.99
C LEU A 342 20.97 10.17 -7.46
N THR A 343 20.00 9.25 -7.53
CA THR A 343 18.62 9.56 -7.92
C THR A 343 17.93 10.44 -6.89
N LEU A 344 18.15 10.22 -5.59
CA LEU A 344 17.62 11.08 -4.53
C LEU A 344 18.22 12.49 -4.56
N ILE A 345 19.53 12.59 -4.76
CA ILE A 345 20.23 13.88 -4.95
C ILE A 345 19.66 14.58 -6.18
N TRP A 346 19.48 13.85 -7.29
CA TRP A 346 18.85 14.38 -8.50
C TRP A 346 17.43 14.87 -8.22
N MET A 347 16.58 14.08 -7.56
CA MET A 347 15.21 14.47 -7.22
C MET A 347 15.15 15.72 -6.33
N HIS A 348 16.17 15.92 -5.48
CA HIS A 348 16.31 17.10 -4.64
C HIS A 348 16.86 18.34 -5.38
N LEU A 349 17.82 18.18 -6.29
CA LEU A 349 18.43 19.27 -7.07
C LEU A 349 17.58 19.70 -8.27
N PHE A 350 16.89 18.72 -8.86
CA PHE A 350 15.96 18.85 -9.97
C PHE A 350 14.60 18.30 -9.53
N PRO A 351 13.93 18.97 -8.58
CA PRO A 351 12.53 18.66 -8.33
C PRO A 351 11.79 18.81 -9.65
N TYR A 352 10.84 17.91 -9.92
CA TYR A 352 10.06 17.84 -11.17
C TYR A 352 9.53 19.22 -11.65
N SER A 353 9.36 20.18 -10.73
CA SER A 353 9.02 21.58 -11.03
C SER A 353 10.08 22.40 -11.79
N ARG A 354 11.36 22.00 -11.80
CA ARG A 354 12.46 22.79 -12.40
C ARG A 354 12.68 22.50 -13.87
N PHE A 355 12.16 21.37 -14.38
CA PHE A 355 12.15 21.13 -15.83
C PHE A 355 11.25 22.12 -16.58
N ASN A 356 10.40 22.86 -15.86
CA ASN A 356 9.42 23.80 -16.40
C ASN A 356 9.57 25.24 -15.86
N SER A 357 10.69 25.64 -15.23
CA SER A 357 10.89 27.03 -14.83
C SER A 357 11.04 28.02 -16.00
N LYS A 358 11.02 27.53 -17.25
CA LYS A 358 10.79 28.36 -18.44
C LYS A 358 9.32 28.78 -18.61
N ILE A 359 8.40 28.17 -17.89
CA ILE A 359 6.94 28.31 -18.06
C ILE A 359 6.36 29.34 -17.08
N ASP A 360 6.95 29.50 -15.90
CA ASP A 360 6.58 30.60 -15.00
C ASP A 360 6.84 31.98 -15.67
N ASN A 361 7.77 32.06 -16.62
CA ASN A 361 8.03 33.26 -17.45
C ASN A 361 7.13 33.39 -18.70
N GLN A 362 6.20 32.46 -18.94
CA GLN A 362 5.25 32.52 -20.08
C GLN A 362 3.79 32.68 -19.63
N LEU A 363 3.52 32.70 -18.33
CA LEU A 363 2.19 32.85 -17.73
C LEU A 363 2.06 34.13 -16.87
N GLU A 364 3.06 35.01 -16.90
CA GLU A 364 2.93 36.45 -16.65
C GLU A 364 2.75 37.16 -18.00
#